data_AF-A0A2M8ECQ4-F1
#
_entry.id   AF-A0A2M8ECQ4-F1
#
_cell.length_a   1.000
_cell.length_b   1.000
_cell.length_c   1.000
_cell.angle_alpha   90.00
_cell.angle_beta   90.00
_cell.angle_gamma   90.00
#
_symmetry.space_group_name_H-M   'P 1'
#
loop_
_entity.id
_entity.type
_entity.pdbx_description
1 polymer ?
#
loop_
_entity_poly.entity_id
_entity_poly.type
_entity_poly.pdbx_seq_one_letter_code
_entity_poly.pdbx_strand_id
1 'polypeptide(L)'
;TGAFHRAVRKGDSATLALVARGFASISPEETTRIHEKWFGATVPEADLAMHLYQARYALLGMALLAAGFLLWSLMLRRRVRQKTQTLTDTLAALEQAKHASDDALKRLNHIASNLPGMVYQYLLRPDGSSCFPYASAAIQDIYRISPEQAREDAAPVFPLIVPEELPGVVASIQESAANLTPWQKEFRVQYDEGTVRWLFGNALPERLADGSVLWHGFITDVTDRKLATDQLRQLSRAIEQAPLAVVITDMAGIIQYVNPQFSQVTGYSAEEVLGRNPRILQSGQTPSATFESMWQALQAGLVWQGELYNRKKDGALFIEDAVIAPVLNEQGQATHYVALKQDVTQRKHAQALLADSLKDKTALLHEVHHRVKNNLQVIASLLRLEMRRHANTSVTPVLADMGGRVQAMALLHETLYRAGQFGSVDLAAYLR
;
A
#
# COMPACT_ATOMS: atom_id res chain seq x y z
N THR A 1 -55.32 -110.42 -67.23
CA THR A 1 -56.29 -111.41 -67.76
C THR A 1 -56.37 -111.30 -69.29
N GLY A 2 -55.39 -111.86 -70.01
CA GLY A 2 -55.16 -111.66 -71.44
C GLY A 2 -56.08 -112.43 -72.40
N ALA A 3 -57.34 -112.63 -72.03
CA ALA A 3 -58.35 -113.26 -72.88
C ALA A 3 -58.94 -112.25 -73.89
N PHE A 4 -59.21 -111.01 -73.46
CA PHE A 4 -59.82 -109.96 -74.29
C PHE A 4 -58.91 -109.52 -75.47
N HIS A 5 -57.64 -109.23 -75.20
CA HIS A 5 -56.68 -108.89 -76.27
C HIS A 5 -56.47 -110.01 -77.30
N ARG A 6 -56.63 -111.29 -76.91
CA ARG A 6 -56.57 -112.44 -77.83
C ARG A 6 -57.84 -112.55 -78.69
N ALA A 7 -59.01 -112.24 -78.14
CA ALA A 7 -60.28 -112.25 -78.88
C ALA A 7 -60.36 -111.14 -79.94
N VAL A 8 -59.90 -109.91 -79.61
CA VAL A 8 -59.84 -108.78 -80.55
C VAL A 8 -58.90 -109.09 -81.73
N ARG A 9 -57.77 -109.76 -81.49
CA ARG A 9 -56.78 -110.06 -82.53
C ARG A 9 -57.16 -111.25 -83.44
N LYS A 10 -58.07 -112.13 -83.00
CA LYS A 10 -58.51 -113.33 -83.76
C LYS A 10 -59.86 -113.17 -84.47
N GLY A 11 -60.51 -112.00 -84.40
CA GLY A 11 -61.80 -111.77 -85.04
C GLY A 11 -62.92 -112.68 -84.50
N ASP A 12 -62.83 -113.06 -83.22
CA ASP A 12 -63.83 -113.89 -82.56
C ASP A 12 -65.08 -113.04 -82.24
N SER A 13 -66.03 -113.08 -83.18
CA SER A 13 -67.25 -112.29 -83.17
C SER A 13 -68.13 -112.55 -81.95
N ALA A 14 -68.04 -113.73 -81.33
CA ALA A 14 -68.83 -114.07 -80.14
C ALA A 14 -68.38 -113.28 -78.90
N THR A 15 -67.06 -113.17 -78.68
CA THR A 15 -66.50 -112.48 -77.50
C THR A 15 -66.64 -110.96 -77.61
N LEU A 16 -66.50 -110.40 -78.82
CA LEU A 16 -66.70 -108.97 -79.08
C LEU A 16 -68.16 -108.54 -78.88
N ALA A 17 -69.13 -109.39 -79.25
CA ALA A 17 -70.55 -109.12 -79.04
C ALA A 17 -70.95 -109.11 -77.55
N LEU A 18 -70.21 -109.80 -76.67
CA LEU A 18 -70.45 -109.82 -75.23
C LEU A 18 -70.01 -108.49 -74.57
N VAL A 19 -68.85 -107.97 -74.97
CA VAL A 19 -68.31 -106.71 -74.42
C VAL A 19 -69.08 -105.50 -74.94
N ALA A 20 -69.48 -105.51 -76.22
CA ALA A 20 -70.36 -104.47 -76.75
C ALA A 20 -71.71 -104.41 -76.00
N ARG A 21 -72.28 -105.57 -75.61
CA ARG A 21 -73.46 -105.63 -74.75
C ARG A 21 -73.22 -105.06 -73.34
N GLY A 22 -72.05 -105.31 -72.75
CA GLY A 22 -71.69 -104.76 -71.44
C GLY A 22 -71.51 -103.24 -71.41
N PHE A 23 -70.99 -102.64 -72.49
CA PHE A 23 -70.93 -101.17 -72.59
C PHE A 23 -72.28 -100.55 -72.96
N ALA A 24 -73.11 -101.23 -73.75
CA ALA A 24 -74.46 -100.77 -74.07
C ALA A 24 -75.43 -100.80 -72.87
N SER A 25 -75.09 -101.52 -71.78
CA SER A 25 -75.88 -101.55 -70.55
C SER A 25 -75.56 -100.44 -69.54
N ILE A 26 -74.60 -99.56 -69.82
CA ILE A 26 -74.27 -98.43 -68.94
C ILE A 26 -75.27 -97.30 -69.19
N SER A 27 -75.89 -96.78 -68.12
CA SER A 27 -76.87 -95.71 -68.25
C SER A 27 -76.21 -94.33 -68.45
N PRO A 28 -76.91 -93.35 -69.05
CA PRO A 28 -76.42 -91.98 -69.14
C PRO A 28 -76.06 -91.38 -67.76
N GLU A 29 -76.82 -91.73 -66.70
CA GLU A 29 -76.56 -91.26 -65.34
C GLU A 29 -75.24 -91.79 -64.76
N GLU A 30 -74.89 -93.06 -65.05
CA GLU A 30 -73.61 -93.63 -64.64
C GLU A 30 -72.44 -92.96 -65.38
N THR A 31 -72.64 -92.57 -66.64
CA THR A 31 -71.63 -91.88 -67.45
C THR A 31 -71.31 -90.50 -66.87
N THR A 32 -72.34 -89.73 -66.47
CA THR A 32 -72.17 -88.41 -65.85
C THR A 32 -71.47 -88.48 -64.49
N ARG A 33 -71.83 -89.47 -63.65
CA ARG A 33 -71.16 -89.69 -62.36
C ARG A 33 -69.68 -90.03 -62.51
N ILE A 34 -69.32 -90.80 -63.54
CA ILE A 34 -67.91 -91.10 -63.83
C ILE A 34 -67.17 -89.83 -64.25
N HIS A 35 -67.80 -88.94 -65.02
CA HIS A 35 -67.17 -87.69 -65.46
C HIS A 35 -66.93 -86.70 -64.31
N GLU A 36 -67.94 -86.45 -63.46
CA GLU A 36 -67.79 -85.56 -62.30
C GLU A 36 -66.77 -86.08 -61.28
N LYS A 37 -66.76 -87.41 -61.04
CA LYS A 37 -65.85 -88.02 -60.06
C LYS A 37 -64.38 -87.92 -60.47
N TRP A 38 -64.07 -87.98 -61.76
CA TRP A 38 -62.69 -88.03 -62.24
C TRP A 38 -62.15 -86.68 -62.74
N PHE A 39 -63.01 -85.76 -63.20
CA PHE A 39 -62.57 -84.49 -63.81
C PHE A 39 -62.97 -83.22 -63.03
N GLY A 40 -63.84 -83.33 -62.01
CA GLY A 40 -64.31 -82.18 -61.24
C GLY A 40 -65.26 -81.26 -62.02
N ALA A 41 -66.02 -80.41 -61.31
CA ALA A 41 -66.94 -79.47 -61.94
C ALA A 41 -66.19 -78.27 -62.54
N THR A 42 -66.58 -77.84 -63.75
CA THR A 42 -66.05 -76.64 -64.40
C THR A 42 -66.51 -75.37 -63.67
N VAL A 43 -65.57 -74.54 -63.20
CA VAL A 43 -65.88 -73.23 -62.58
C VAL A 43 -66.33 -72.24 -63.67
N PRO A 44 -67.47 -71.53 -63.53
CA PRO A 44 -67.93 -70.56 -64.51
C PRO A 44 -66.97 -69.36 -64.65
N GLU A 45 -66.68 -68.90 -65.88
CA GLU A 45 -65.76 -67.78 -66.17
C GLU A 45 -66.10 -66.47 -65.44
N ALA A 46 -67.38 -66.27 -65.06
CA ALA A 46 -67.84 -65.09 -64.34
C ALA A 46 -67.24 -64.96 -62.92
N ASP A 47 -67.00 -66.07 -62.22
CA ASP A 47 -66.43 -66.06 -60.87
C ASP A 47 -64.93 -65.75 -60.90
N LEU A 48 -64.22 -66.18 -61.94
CA LEU A 48 -62.79 -65.91 -62.11
C LEU A 48 -62.52 -64.41 -62.29
N ALA A 49 -63.35 -63.72 -63.07
CA ALA A 49 -63.22 -62.28 -63.29
C ALA A 49 -63.46 -61.46 -62.00
N MET A 50 -64.42 -61.87 -61.17
CA MET A 50 -64.71 -61.23 -59.89
C MET A 50 -63.54 -61.35 -58.91
N HIS A 51 -62.96 -62.54 -58.79
CA HIS A 51 -61.80 -62.77 -57.92
C HIS A 51 -60.55 -61.99 -58.37
N LEU A 52 -60.30 -61.89 -59.67
CA LEU A 52 -59.20 -61.08 -60.20
C LEU A 52 -59.38 -59.58 -59.96
N TYR A 53 -60.63 -59.08 -60.04
CA TYR A 53 -60.94 -57.69 -59.70
C TYR A 53 -60.67 -57.41 -58.22
N GLN A 54 -61.18 -58.25 -57.31
CA GLN A 54 -60.94 -58.12 -55.87
C GLN A 54 -59.44 -58.15 -55.51
N ALA A 55 -58.67 -59.05 -56.13
CA ALA A 55 -57.22 -59.14 -55.93
C ALA A 55 -56.49 -57.85 -56.37
N ARG A 56 -56.91 -57.21 -57.46
CA ARG A 56 -56.33 -55.93 -57.93
C ARG A 56 -56.58 -54.78 -56.94
N TYR A 57 -57.79 -54.65 -56.40
CA TYR A 57 -58.07 -53.61 -55.40
C TYR A 57 -57.37 -53.89 -54.06
N ALA A 58 -57.25 -55.14 -53.65
CA ALA A 58 -56.47 -55.52 -52.47
C ALA A 58 -54.99 -55.15 -52.63
N LEU A 59 -54.39 -55.43 -53.79
CA LEU A 59 -53.01 -55.03 -54.12
C LEU A 59 -52.84 -53.51 -54.14
N LEU A 60 -53.78 -52.77 -54.74
CA LEU A 60 -53.76 -51.31 -54.75
C LEU A 60 -53.87 -50.73 -53.33
N GLY A 61 -54.74 -51.29 -52.48
CA GLY A 61 -54.89 -50.91 -51.09
C GLY A 61 -53.61 -51.15 -50.28
N MET A 62 -52.96 -52.31 -50.46
CA MET A 62 -51.67 -52.59 -49.84
C MET A 62 -50.56 -51.63 -50.31
N ALA A 63 -50.53 -51.30 -51.60
CA ALA A 63 -49.55 -50.34 -52.14
C ALA A 63 -49.77 -48.92 -51.56
N LEU A 64 -51.02 -48.47 -51.42
CA LEU A 64 -51.35 -47.18 -50.80
C LEU A 64 -50.99 -47.16 -49.31
N LEU A 65 -51.23 -48.24 -48.56
CA LEU A 65 -50.81 -48.35 -47.17
C LEU A 65 -49.28 -48.33 -47.04
N ALA A 66 -48.57 -49.05 -47.90
CA ALA A 66 -47.11 -49.03 -47.92
C ALA A 66 -46.56 -47.63 -48.24
N ALA A 67 -47.15 -46.93 -49.22
CA ALA A 67 -46.78 -45.55 -49.55
C ALA A 67 -47.06 -44.59 -48.38
N GLY A 68 -48.23 -44.72 -47.73
CA GLY A 68 -48.58 -43.94 -46.55
C GLY A 68 -47.62 -44.17 -45.38
N PHE A 69 -47.25 -45.43 -45.12
CA PHE A 69 -46.25 -45.78 -44.11
C PHE A 69 -44.87 -45.22 -44.44
N LEU A 70 -44.45 -45.28 -45.70
CA LEU A 70 -43.15 -44.76 -46.13
C LEU A 70 -43.08 -43.24 -45.97
N LEU A 71 -44.15 -42.53 -46.33
CA LEU A 71 -44.30 -41.08 -46.20
C LEU A 71 -44.37 -40.65 -44.73
N TRP A 72 -45.09 -41.40 -43.90
CA TRP A 72 -45.08 -41.23 -42.45
C TRP A 72 -43.68 -41.45 -41.87
N SER A 73 -42.95 -42.48 -42.31
CA SER A 73 -41.58 -42.75 -41.85
C SER A 73 -40.62 -41.61 -42.20
N LEU A 74 -40.75 -41.03 -43.40
CA LEU A 74 -39.95 -39.90 -43.86
C LEU A 74 -40.28 -38.63 -43.06
N MET A 75 -41.57 -38.35 -42.82
CA MET A 75 -41.98 -37.22 -41.98
C MET A 75 -41.50 -37.38 -40.54
N LEU A 76 -41.60 -38.58 -39.97
CA LEU A 76 -41.11 -38.88 -38.63
C LEU A 76 -39.60 -38.67 -38.54
N ARG A 77 -38.82 -39.21 -39.49
CA ARG A 77 -37.35 -39.00 -39.53
C ARG A 77 -36.99 -37.52 -39.65
N ARG A 78 -37.69 -36.76 -40.50
CA ARG A 78 -37.47 -35.30 -40.62
C ARG A 78 -37.77 -34.59 -39.30
N ARG A 79 -38.88 -34.91 -38.65
CA ARG A 79 -39.28 -34.28 -37.38
C ARG A 79 -38.35 -34.64 -36.23
N VAL A 80 -37.89 -35.90 -36.15
CA VAL A 80 -36.87 -36.32 -35.19
C VAL A 80 -35.57 -35.57 -35.44
N ARG A 81 -35.07 -35.54 -36.69
CA ARG A 81 -33.83 -34.83 -37.03
C ARG A 81 -33.90 -33.33 -36.71
N GLN A 82 -35.02 -32.67 -36.99
CA GLN A 82 -35.25 -31.28 -36.62
C GLN A 82 -35.19 -31.09 -35.10
N LYS A 83 -35.93 -31.89 -34.33
CA LYS A 83 -35.91 -31.81 -32.86
C LYS A 83 -34.52 -32.11 -32.28
N THR A 84 -33.82 -33.11 -32.81
CA THR A 84 -32.46 -33.46 -32.38
C THR A 84 -31.50 -32.30 -32.65
N GLN A 85 -31.58 -31.66 -33.82
CA GLN A 85 -30.76 -30.49 -34.14
C GLN A 85 -31.04 -29.32 -33.19
N THR A 86 -32.31 -29.00 -32.96
CA THR A 86 -32.68 -27.94 -32.01
C THR A 86 -32.17 -28.27 -30.61
N LEU A 87 -32.30 -29.53 -30.16
CA LEU A 87 -31.78 -29.94 -28.84
C LEU A 87 -30.26 -29.76 -28.77
N THR A 88 -29.51 -30.22 -29.78
CA THR A 88 -28.06 -30.10 -29.80
C THR A 88 -27.61 -28.64 -29.83
N ASP A 89 -28.29 -27.78 -30.58
CA ASP A 89 -27.98 -26.35 -30.63
C ASP A 89 -28.26 -25.68 -29.28
N THR A 90 -29.37 -26.03 -28.61
CA THR A 90 -29.67 -25.51 -27.27
C THR A 90 -28.69 -26.01 -26.20
N LEU A 91 -28.23 -27.25 -26.30
CA LEU A 91 -27.25 -27.83 -25.38
C LEU A 91 -25.89 -27.14 -25.54
N ALA A 92 -25.45 -26.94 -26.79
CA ALA A 92 -24.21 -26.22 -27.09
C ALA A 92 -24.27 -24.75 -26.60
N ALA A 93 -25.41 -24.08 -26.77
CA ALA A 93 -25.61 -22.72 -26.25
C ALA A 93 -25.58 -22.67 -24.71
N LEU A 94 -26.19 -23.65 -24.04
CA LEU A 94 -26.18 -23.75 -22.58
C LEU A 94 -24.76 -24.01 -22.05
N GLU A 95 -24.01 -24.90 -22.70
CA GLU A 95 -22.60 -25.17 -22.35
C GLU A 95 -21.72 -23.94 -22.56
N GLN A 96 -21.88 -23.21 -23.66
CA GLN A 96 -21.17 -21.94 -23.88
C GLN A 96 -21.52 -20.90 -22.82
N ALA A 97 -22.78 -20.74 -22.47
CA ALA A 97 -23.20 -19.81 -21.42
C ALA A 97 -22.60 -20.18 -20.05
N LYS A 98 -22.56 -21.49 -19.74
CA LYS A 98 -21.92 -21.99 -18.51
C LYS A 98 -20.42 -21.70 -18.51
N HIS A 99 -19.71 -22.01 -19.59
CA HIS A 99 -18.28 -21.73 -19.70
C HIS A 99 -17.97 -20.23 -19.61
N ALA A 100 -18.76 -19.38 -20.27
CA ALA A 100 -18.61 -17.92 -20.17
C ALA A 100 -18.84 -17.41 -18.73
N SER A 101 -19.82 -17.98 -18.02
CA SER A 101 -20.06 -17.66 -16.62
C SER A 101 -18.90 -18.10 -15.72
N ASP A 102 -18.37 -19.31 -15.92
CA ASP A 102 -17.21 -19.82 -15.16
C ASP A 102 -15.97 -18.97 -15.40
N ASP A 103 -15.72 -18.55 -16.64
CA ASP A 103 -14.60 -17.69 -16.99
C ASP A 103 -14.74 -16.27 -16.44
N ALA A 104 -15.95 -15.71 -16.44
CA ALA A 104 -16.23 -14.42 -15.81
C ALA A 104 -15.97 -14.45 -14.30
N LEU A 105 -16.43 -15.51 -13.61
CA LEU A 105 -16.18 -15.71 -12.18
C LEU A 105 -14.69 -15.84 -11.87
N LYS A 106 -13.94 -16.62 -12.67
CA LYS A 106 -12.48 -16.72 -12.53
C LYS A 106 -11.79 -15.37 -12.67
N ARG A 107 -12.19 -14.56 -13.64
CA ARG A 107 -11.62 -13.21 -13.84
C ARG A 107 -11.92 -12.28 -12.67
N LEU A 108 -13.16 -12.28 -12.17
CA LEU A 108 -13.54 -11.48 -11.00
C LEU A 108 -12.74 -11.88 -9.76
N ASN A 109 -12.61 -13.18 -9.50
CA ASN A 109 -11.77 -13.68 -8.40
C ASN A 109 -10.30 -13.30 -8.58
N HIS A 110 -9.76 -13.42 -9.79
CA HIS A 110 -8.37 -13.03 -10.06
C HIS A 110 -8.11 -11.54 -9.83
N ILE A 111 -9.06 -10.67 -10.23
CA ILE A 111 -8.98 -9.23 -9.94
C ILE A 111 -9.05 -8.99 -8.43
N ALA A 112 -10.03 -9.59 -7.75
CA ALA A 112 -10.21 -9.40 -6.30
C ALA A 112 -9.02 -9.90 -5.47
N SER A 113 -8.35 -10.98 -5.90
CA SER A 113 -7.17 -11.53 -5.20
C SER A 113 -5.88 -10.77 -5.44
N ASN A 114 -5.79 -9.97 -6.53
CA ASN A 114 -4.58 -9.23 -6.89
C ASN A 114 -4.67 -7.73 -6.56
N LEU A 115 -5.84 -7.23 -6.16
CA LEU A 115 -5.97 -5.85 -5.72
C LEU A 115 -5.29 -5.67 -4.35
N PRO A 116 -4.50 -4.60 -4.15
CA PRO A 116 -3.88 -4.32 -2.86
C PRO A 116 -4.95 -3.98 -1.82
N GLY A 117 -5.25 -4.93 -0.94
CA GLY A 117 -6.25 -4.81 0.11
C GLY A 117 -7.31 -5.92 0.05
N MET A 118 -8.31 -5.81 0.91
CA MET A 118 -9.44 -6.73 1.00
C MET A 118 -10.65 -6.13 0.30
N VAL A 119 -11.18 -6.82 -0.70
CA VAL A 119 -12.50 -6.50 -1.28
C VAL A 119 -13.57 -7.25 -0.50
N TYR A 120 -14.66 -6.57 -0.17
CA TYR A 120 -15.70 -7.17 0.65
C TYR A 120 -17.10 -6.64 0.32
N GLN A 121 -18.07 -7.45 0.68
CA GLN A 121 -19.44 -7.04 0.91
C GLN A 121 -19.71 -7.14 2.41
N TYR A 122 -20.27 -6.09 3.01
CA TYR A 122 -20.66 -6.08 4.42
C TYR A 122 -22.15 -5.87 4.52
N LEU A 123 -22.86 -6.73 5.22
CA LEU A 123 -24.31 -6.68 5.39
C LEU A 123 -24.63 -6.32 6.84
N LEU A 124 -25.40 -5.27 7.05
CA LEU A 124 -26.00 -4.93 8.34
C LEU A 124 -27.52 -5.17 8.26
N ARG A 125 -28.01 -6.05 9.13
CA ARG A 125 -29.43 -6.36 9.23
C ARG A 125 -30.14 -5.39 10.19
N PRO A 126 -31.47 -5.23 10.10
CA PRO A 126 -32.25 -4.37 11.01
C PRO A 126 -32.18 -4.78 12.48
N ASP A 127 -31.89 -6.05 12.78
CA ASP A 127 -31.70 -6.56 14.14
C ASP A 127 -30.33 -6.19 14.76
N GLY A 128 -29.47 -5.51 14.00
CA GLY A 128 -28.12 -5.12 14.39
C GLY A 128 -27.06 -6.20 14.14
N SER A 129 -27.45 -7.41 13.72
CA SER A 129 -26.50 -8.43 13.31
C SER A 129 -25.81 -8.03 12.00
N SER A 130 -24.56 -8.44 11.86
CA SER A 130 -23.78 -8.14 10.65
C SER A 130 -22.90 -9.30 10.24
N CYS A 131 -22.65 -9.41 8.94
CA CYS A 131 -21.70 -10.38 8.39
C CYS A 131 -21.08 -9.83 7.11
N PHE A 132 -20.10 -10.56 6.57
CA PHE A 132 -19.49 -10.28 5.27
C PHE A 132 -19.93 -11.34 4.25
N PRO A 133 -21.06 -11.15 3.52
CA PRO A 133 -21.53 -12.14 2.53
C PRO A 133 -20.45 -12.58 1.54
N TYR A 134 -19.53 -11.66 1.23
CA TYR A 134 -18.35 -11.91 0.45
C TYR A 134 -17.16 -11.18 1.08
N ALA A 135 -16.01 -11.86 1.17
CA ALA A 135 -14.73 -11.24 1.47
C ALA A 135 -13.65 -11.97 0.67
N SER A 136 -12.76 -11.22 0.03
CA SER A 136 -11.57 -11.79 -0.60
C SER A 136 -10.67 -12.48 0.44
N ALA A 137 -9.82 -13.42 0.02
CA ALA A 137 -8.89 -14.14 0.91
C ALA A 137 -8.01 -13.21 1.78
N ALA A 138 -7.73 -11.98 1.33
CA ALA A 138 -7.00 -10.96 2.08
C ALA A 138 -7.62 -10.60 3.45
N ILE A 139 -8.87 -10.99 3.73
CA ILE A 139 -9.46 -10.85 5.07
C ILE A 139 -8.67 -11.61 6.14
N GLN A 140 -8.01 -12.72 5.77
CA GLN A 140 -7.14 -13.47 6.67
C GLN A 140 -5.87 -12.67 7.02
N ASP A 141 -5.37 -11.87 6.08
CA ASP A 141 -4.17 -11.06 6.30
C ASP A 141 -4.48 -9.80 7.12
N ILE A 142 -5.65 -9.19 6.89
CA ILE A 142 -6.08 -7.95 7.54
C ILE A 142 -6.70 -8.21 8.90
N TYR A 143 -7.65 -9.13 9.01
CA TYR A 143 -8.43 -9.36 10.23
C TYR A 143 -8.21 -10.73 10.87
N ARG A 144 -7.27 -11.55 10.37
CA ARG A 144 -6.94 -12.86 10.96
C ARG A 144 -8.13 -13.84 11.09
N ILE A 145 -9.17 -13.63 10.29
CA ILE A 145 -10.34 -14.50 10.20
C ILE A 145 -10.49 -15.04 8.78
N SER A 146 -11.07 -16.24 8.67
CA SER A 146 -11.38 -16.83 7.36
C SER A 146 -12.59 -16.15 6.70
N PRO A 147 -12.67 -16.10 5.36
CA PRO A 147 -13.86 -15.64 4.65
C PRO A 147 -15.13 -16.38 5.09
N GLU A 148 -15.03 -17.67 5.40
CA GLU A 148 -16.14 -18.51 5.84
C GLU A 148 -16.70 -18.05 7.19
N GLN A 149 -15.83 -17.79 8.17
CA GLN A 149 -16.23 -17.23 9.47
C GLN A 149 -16.84 -15.84 9.31
N ALA A 150 -16.22 -14.98 8.50
CA ALA A 150 -16.71 -13.63 8.26
C ALA A 150 -18.11 -13.62 7.61
N ARG A 151 -18.43 -14.64 6.80
CA ARG A 151 -19.73 -14.80 6.16
C ARG A 151 -20.85 -15.12 7.14
N GLU A 152 -20.53 -15.80 8.24
CA GLU A 152 -21.48 -16.13 9.30
C GLU A 152 -21.68 -14.93 10.24
N ASP A 153 -20.59 -14.31 10.69
CA ASP A 153 -20.62 -13.23 11.66
C ASP A 153 -19.44 -12.26 11.48
N ALA A 154 -19.72 -10.95 11.50
CA ALA A 154 -18.71 -9.90 11.47
C ALA A 154 -18.20 -9.52 12.87
N ALA A 155 -18.83 -9.99 13.96
CA ALA A 155 -18.42 -9.68 15.34
C ALA A 155 -16.92 -9.87 15.62
N PRO A 156 -16.22 -10.91 15.10
CA PRO A 156 -14.79 -11.11 15.35
C PRO A 156 -13.87 -10.00 14.83
N VAL A 157 -14.33 -9.16 13.90
CA VAL A 157 -13.53 -8.07 13.32
C VAL A 157 -13.41 -6.88 14.29
N PHE A 158 -14.48 -6.57 15.02
CA PHE A 158 -14.55 -5.37 15.85
C PHE A 158 -13.54 -5.33 17.01
N PRO A 159 -13.24 -6.43 17.72
CA PRO A 159 -12.22 -6.45 18.78
C PRO A 159 -10.80 -6.14 18.29
N LEU A 160 -10.51 -6.32 17.00
CA LEU A 160 -9.20 -5.99 16.43
C LEU A 160 -9.04 -4.48 16.19
N ILE A 161 -10.14 -3.73 16.12
CA ILE A 161 -10.08 -2.27 16.03
C ILE A 161 -9.64 -1.73 17.39
N VAL A 162 -8.75 -0.74 17.39
CA VAL A 162 -8.30 -0.09 18.63
C VAL A 162 -9.51 0.33 19.48
N PRO A 163 -9.61 -0.07 20.76
CA PRO A 163 -10.83 0.10 21.57
C PRO A 163 -11.34 1.55 21.65
N GLU A 164 -10.43 2.52 21.62
CA GLU A 164 -10.73 3.96 21.63
C GLU A 164 -11.42 4.43 20.33
N GLU A 165 -11.14 3.79 19.21
CA GLU A 165 -11.68 4.16 17.89
C GLU A 165 -12.94 3.38 17.51
N LEU A 166 -13.15 2.22 18.11
CA LEU A 166 -14.27 1.32 17.81
C LEU A 166 -15.65 2.03 17.85
N PRO A 167 -16.01 2.82 18.89
CA PRO A 167 -17.29 3.53 18.92
C PRO A 167 -17.45 4.49 17.74
N GLY A 168 -16.36 5.18 17.35
CA GLY A 168 -16.35 6.12 16.24
C GLY A 168 -16.46 5.42 14.87
N VAL A 169 -15.91 4.21 14.72
CA VAL A 169 -16.08 3.40 13.51
C VAL A 169 -17.53 2.93 13.39
N VAL A 170 -18.09 2.34 14.44
CA VAL A 170 -19.49 1.87 14.46
C VAL A 170 -20.47 3.00 14.16
N ALA A 171 -20.30 4.17 14.81
CA ALA A 171 -21.16 5.33 14.57
C ALA A 171 -21.13 5.79 13.11
N SER A 172 -19.95 5.80 12.47
CA SER A 172 -19.84 6.20 11.05
C SER A 172 -20.50 5.20 10.09
N ILE A 173 -20.48 3.90 10.42
CA ILE A 173 -21.17 2.87 9.63
C ILE A 173 -22.69 3.08 9.77
N GLN A 174 -23.18 3.34 10.98
CA GLN A 174 -24.59 3.63 11.24
C GLN A 174 -25.07 4.91 10.53
N GLU A 175 -24.26 5.96 10.52
CA GLU A 175 -24.55 7.21 9.79
C GLU A 175 -24.66 6.95 8.28
N SER A 176 -23.71 6.21 7.71
CA SER A 176 -23.77 5.77 6.31
C SER A 176 -25.01 4.92 6.02
N ALA A 177 -25.41 4.04 6.95
CA ALA A 177 -26.60 3.19 6.81
C ALA A 177 -27.91 3.99 6.79
N ALA A 178 -28.01 5.00 7.66
CA ALA A 178 -29.16 5.88 7.75
C ALA A 178 -29.30 6.73 6.49
N ASN A 179 -28.20 7.36 6.06
CA ASN A 179 -28.19 8.37 5.00
C ASN A 179 -27.93 7.80 3.59
N LEU A 180 -27.51 6.55 3.46
CA LEU A 180 -27.00 5.93 2.22
C LEU A 180 -25.87 6.73 1.55
N THR A 181 -25.00 7.32 2.37
CA THR A 181 -23.80 8.01 1.91
C THR A 181 -22.63 7.04 1.84
N PRO A 182 -21.68 7.21 0.90
CA PRO A 182 -20.45 6.42 0.87
C PRO A 182 -19.76 6.42 2.23
N TRP A 183 -19.39 5.23 2.72
CA TRP A 183 -18.63 5.09 3.95
C TRP A 183 -17.14 5.17 3.64
N GLN A 184 -16.46 6.17 4.20
CA GLN A 184 -15.02 6.35 4.07
C GLN A 184 -14.42 6.61 5.44
N LYS A 185 -13.48 5.76 5.87
CA LYS A 185 -12.85 5.91 7.16
C LYS A 185 -11.44 5.34 7.21
N GLU A 186 -10.55 6.07 7.85
CA GLU A 186 -9.28 5.55 8.32
C GLU A 186 -9.41 5.17 9.80
N PHE A 187 -8.89 4.01 10.17
CA PHE A 187 -8.92 3.52 11.54
C PHE A 187 -7.75 2.57 11.79
N ARG A 188 -7.43 2.36 13.06
CA ARG A 188 -6.33 1.49 13.48
C ARG A 188 -6.85 0.13 13.92
N VAL A 189 -6.13 -0.91 13.50
CA VAL A 189 -6.27 -2.25 14.06
C VAL A 189 -5.02 -2.62 14.85
N GLN A 190 -5.22 -3.36 15.93
CA GLN A 190 -4.17 -3.87 16.79
C GLN A 190 -4.29 -5.40 16.85
N TYR A 191 -3.18 -6.08 16.60
CA TYR A 191 -3.09 -7.54 16.73
C TYR A 191 -2.53 -7.93 18.10
N ASP A 192 -2.69 -9.19 18.48
CA ASP A 192 -2.23 -9.76 19.76
C ASP A 192 -0.73 -9.55 20.02
N GLU A 193 0.08 -9.43 18.96
CA GLU A 193 1.52 -9.16 19.01
C GLU A 193 1.87 -7.69 19.32
N GLY A 194 0.87 -6.82 19.54
CA GLY A 194 1.06 -5.39 19.77
C GLY A 194 1.32 -4.56 18.50
N THR A 195 1.37 -5.21 17.34
CA THR A 195 1.52 -4.52 16.05
C THR A 195 0.25 -3.74 15.72
N VAL A 196 0.40 -2.45 15.41
CA VAL A 196 -0.70 -1.56 14.99
C VAL A 196 -0.60 -1.30 13.49
N ARG A 197 -1.71 -1.45 12.77
CA ARG A 197 -1.81 -1.10 11.35
C ARG A 197 -2.90 -0.06 11.12
N TRP A 198 -2.64 0.86 10.20
CA TRP A 198 -3.61 1.81 9.70
C TRP A 198 -4.34 1.23 8.50
N LEU A 199 -5.66 1.13 8.61
CA LEU A 199 -6.52 0.68 7.53
C LEU A 199 -7.33 1.85 6.98
N PHE A 200 -7.52 1.88 5.68
CA PHE A 200 -8.45 2.78 5.00
C PHE A 200 -9.57 1.95 4.36
N GLY A 201 -10.80 2.16 4.82
CA GLY A 201 -12.01 1.56 4.26
C GLY A 201 -12.77 2.55 3.39
N ASN A 202 -13.22 2.09 2.23
CA ASN A 202 -14.12 2.83 1.34
C ASN A 202 -15.18 1.89 0.78
N ALA A 203 -16.45 2.20 1.02
CA ALA A 203 -17.56 1.36 0.60
C ALA A 203 -18.81 2.16 0.22
N LEU A 204 -19.56 1.63 -0.74
CA LEU A 204 -20.83 2.18 -1.21
C LEU A 204 -22.00 1.40 -0.62
N PRO A 205 -22.95 2.06 0.07
CA PRO A 205 -24.14 1.39 0.59
C PRO A 205 -25.22 1.19 -0.47
N GLU A 206 -25.95 0.08 -0.35
CA GLU A 206 -27.17 -0.25 -1.06
C GLU A 206 -28.21 -0.75 -0.06
N ARG A 207 -29.44 -0.23 -0.13
CA ARG A 207 -30.53 -0.70 0.73
C ARG A 207 -31.27 -1.85 0.06
N LEU A 208 -31.34 -2.98 0.74
CA LEU A 208 -32.02 -4.19 0.27
C LEU A 208 -33.52 -4.14 0.59
N ALA A 209 -34.30 -4.98 -0.09
CA ALA A 209 -35.75 -5.03 0.02
C ALA A 209 -36.25 -5.45 1.42
N ASP A 210 -35.43 -6.17 2.19
CA ASP A 210 -35.70 -6.59 3.57
C ASP A 210 -35.37 -5.50 4.61
N GLY A 211 -34.90 -4.33 4.17
CA GLY A 211 -34.48 -3.23 5.03
C GLY A 211 -33.03 -3.31 5.49
N SER A 212 -32.30 -4.39 5.16
CA SER A 212 -30.86 -4.50 5.41
C SER A 212 -30.08 -3.50 4.55
N VAL A 213 -28.88 -3.12 4.99
CA VAL A 213 -27.95 -2.30 4.19
C VAL A 213 -26.73 -3.14 3.84
N LEU A 214 -26.39 -3.19 2.56
CA LEU A 214 -25.25 -3.91 2.01
C LEU A 214 -24.23 -2.89 1.50
N TRP A 215 -22.98 -2.99 1.96
CA TRP A 215 -21.89 -2.16 1.49
C TRP A 215 -20.97 -2.96 0.57
N HIS A 216 -20.61 -2.37 -0.56
CA HIS A 216 -19.63 -2.92 -1.49
C HIS A 216 -18.38 -2.06 -1.41
N GLY A 217 -17.26 -2.61 -0.97
CA GLY A 217 -16.09 -1.81 -0.68
C GLY A 217 -14.78 -2.55 -0.66
N PHE A 218 -13.74 -1.81 -0.32
CA PHE A 218 -12.42 -2.34 -0.07
C PHE A 218 -11.81 -1.73 1.20
N ILE A 219 -10.92 -2.49 1.82
CA ILE A 219 -10.06 -2.04 2.92
C ILE A 219 -8.62 -2.23 2.47
N THR A 220 -7.80 -1.18 2.55
CA THR A 220 -6.38 -1.25 2.20
C THR A 220 -5.51 -0.82 3.38
N ASP A 221 -4.34 -1.42 3.50
CA ASP A 221 -3.35 -1.06 4.51
C ASP A 221 -2.62 0.21 4.06
N VAL A 222 -2.71 1.27 4.86
CA VAL A 222 -2.07 2.56 4.61
C VAL A 222 -0.98 2.88 5.64
N THR A 223 -0.51 1.88 6.40
CA THR A 223 0.47 2.04 7.48
C THR A 223 1.75 2.69 6.99
N ASP A 224 2.39 2.15 5.95
CA ASP A 224 3.66 2.68 5.44
C ASP A 224 3.51 4.13 4.95
N ARG A 225 2.42 4.42 4.24
CA ARG A 225 2.10 5.78 3.79
C ARG A 225 1.91 6.73 4.97
N LYS A 226 1.20 6.30 6.02
CA LYS A 226 0.95 7.09 7.23
C LYS A 226 2.24 7.35 7.99
N LEU A 227 3.07 6.32 8.19
CA LEU A 227 4.35 6.43 8.87
C LEU A 227 5.30 7.37 8.12
N ALA A 228 5.43 7.21 6.80
CA ALA A 228 6.24 8.12 5.98
C ALA A 228 5.74 9.56 6.05
N THR A 229 4.43 9.77 5.99
CA THR A 229 3.82 11.12 6.11
C THR A 229 4.07 11.71 7.49
N ASP A 230 3.95 10.93 8.55
CA ASP A 230 4.16 11.41 9.92
C ASP A 230 5.64 11.71 10.19
N GLN A 231 6.55 10.85 9.72
CA GLN A 231 8.00 11.11 9.78
C GLN A 231 8.37 12.41 9.06
N LEU A 232 7.86 12.64 7.84
CA LEU A 232 8.07 13.89 7.12
C LEU A 232 7.53 15.10 7.89
N ARG A 233 6.34 14.98 8.50
CA ARG A 233 5.77 16.04 9.34
C ARG A 233 6.61 16.29 10.60
N GLN A 234 7.09 15.26 11.26
CA GLN A 234 7.95 15.39 12.44
C GLN A 234 9.27 16.08 12.09
N LEU A 235 9.94 15.67 11.01
CA LEU A 235 11.16 16.32 10.53
C LEU A 235 10.93 17.77 10.12
N SER A 236 9.85 18.04 9.39
CA SER A 236 9.46 19.42 9.02
C SER A 236 9.24 20.27 10.27
N ARG A 237 8.49 19.79 11.26
CA ARG A 237 8.28 20.50 12.53
C ARG A 237 9.58 20.75 13.28
N ALA A 238 10.50 19.78 13.29
CA ALA A 238 11.80 19.93 13.93
C ALA A 238 12.63 21.06 13.29
N ILE A 239 12.60 21.20 11.96
CA ILE A 239 13.28 22.29 11.24
C ILE A 239 12.59 23.64 11.50
N GLU A 240 11.26 23.68 11.45
CA GLU A 240 10.45 24.88 11.71
C GLU A 240 10.65 25.43 13.13
N GLN A 241 10.84 24.54 14.11
CA GLN A 241 11.03 24.89 15.52
C GLN A 241 12.51 24.97 15.93
N ALA A 242 13.45 24.78 15.00
CA ALA A 242 14.87 24.81 15.32
C ALA A 242 15.29 26.22 15.81
N PRO A 243 16.10 26.33 16.88
CA PRO A 243 16.58 27.61 17.39
C PRO A 243 17.66 28.26 16.50
N LEU A 244 18.01 27.61 15.39
CA LEU A 244 18.95 28.10 14.38
C LEU A 244 18.19 28.52 13.12
N ALA A 245 18.68 29.56 12.46
CA ALA A 245 18.16 29.95 11.16
C ALA A 245 18.60 28.90 10.12
N VAL A 246 17.63 28.28 9.46
CA VAL A 246 17.85 27.30 8.40
C VAL A 246 17.51 27.94 7.08
N VAL A 247 18.42 27.83 6.12
CA VAL A 247 18.23 28.31 4.74
C VAL A 247 18.60 27.17 3.80
N ILE A 248 17.74 26.87 2.83
CA ILE A 248 18.03 25.91 1.77
C ILE A 248 18.02 26.66 0.44
N THR A 249 19.06 26.45 -0.36
CA THR A 249 19.19 27.02 -1.70
C THR A 249 19.34 25.93 -2.76
N ASP A 250 19.04 26.27 -4.01
CA ASP A 250 19.51 25.48 -5.15
C ASP A 250 21.04 25.58 -5.34
N MET A 251 21.55 24.90 -6.37
CA MET A 251 22.96 24.92 -6.75
C MET A 251 23.46 26.28 -7.26
N ALA A 252 22.58 27.20 -7.65
CA ALA A 252 22.90 28.58 -8.01
C ALA A 252 22.90 29.54 -6.81
N GLY A 253 22.61 29.02 -5.60
CA GLY A 253 22.51 29.82 -4.38
C GLY A 253 21.23 30.65 -4.31
N ILE A 254 20.16 30.26 -4.99
CA ILE A 254 18.84 30.87 -4.90
C ILE A 254 18.04 30.19 -3.79
N ILE A 255 17.50 30.97 -2.86
CA ILE A 255 16.76 30.50 -1.70
C ILE A 255 15.46 29.83 -2.15
N GLN A 256 15.28 28.59 -1.72
CA GLN A 256 14.06 27.81 -1.93
C GLN A 256 13.27 27.60 -0.63
N TYR A 257 13.93 27.69 0.53
CA TYR A 257 13.28 27.57 1.82
C TYR A 257 14.05 28.33 2.90
N VAL A 258 13.30 28.92 3.85
CA VAL A 258 13.81 29.45 5.10
C VAL A 258 12.86 29.05 6.23
N ASN A 259 13.39 28.74 7.41
CA ASN A 259 12.55 28.47 8.58
C ASN A 259 12.11 29.78 9.28
N PRO A 260 11.16 29.73 10.23
CA PRO A 260 10.69 30.90 10.96
C PRO A 260 11.81 31.62 11.73
N GLN A 261 12.79 30.89 12.24
CA GLN A 261 13.93 31.46 12.95
C GLN A 261 14.76 32.39 12.06
N PHE A 262 14.95 32.08 10.79
CA PHE A 262 15.58 33.00 9.83
C PHE A 262 14.84 34.34 9.78
N SER A 263 13.52 34.30 9.73
CA SER A 263 12.69 35.50 9.63
C SER A 263 12.77 36.34 10.91
N GLN A 264 12.75 35.67 12.08
CA GLN A 264 12.91 36.34 13.38
C GLN A 264 14.26 37.02 13.54
N VAL A 265 15.35 36.36 13.11
CA VAL A 265 16.72 36.89 13.25
C VAL A 265 16.98 38.03 12.27
N THR A 266 16.57 37.89 11.01
CA THR A 266 16.93 38.81 9.92
C THR A 266 15.92 39.93 9.68
N GLY A 267 14.66 39.73 10.10
CA GLY A 267 13.54 40.65 9.85
C GLY A 267 12.92 40.54 8.46
N TYR A 268 13.40 39.65 7.59
CA TYR A 268 12.79 39.37 6.29
C TYR A 268 11.76 38.25 6.39
N SER A 269 10.61 38.39 5.72
CA SER A 269 9.67 37.26 5.61
C SER A 269 10.15 36.22 4.61
N ALA A 270 9.65 34.99 4.71
CA ALA A 270 9.92 33.95 3.72
C ALA A 270 9.56 34.40 2.30
N GLU A 271 8.37 35.00 2.11
CA GLU A 271 7.90 35.49 0.81
C GLU A 271 8.83 36.53 0.18
N GLU A 272 9.49 37.35 0.98
CA GLU A 272 10.42 38.39 0.49
C GLU A 272 11.75 37.81 -0.01
N VAL A 273 12.17 36.65 0.52
CA VAL A 273 13.51 36.08 0.26
C VAL A 273 13.49 34.87 -0.65
N LEU A 274 12.35 34.17 -0.77
CA LEU A 274 12.20 33.07 -1.72
C LEU A 274 12.50 33.54 -3.15
N GLY A 275 13.31 32.77 -3.87
CA GLY A 275 13.76 33.12 -5.22
C GLY A 275 14.89 34.17 -5.27
N ARG A 276 15.39 34.65 -4.12
CA ARG A 276 16.54 35.57 -4.05
C ARG A 276 17.81 34.86 -3.59
N ASN A 277 18.95 35.51 -3.79
CA ASN A 277 20.23 35.03 -3.29
C ASN A 277 20.48 35.56 -1.86
N PRO A 278 21.05 34.77 -0.91
CA PRO A 278 21.32 35.20 0.47
C PRO A 278 22.20 36.45 0.62
N ARG A 279 22.87 36.89 -0.46
CA ARG A 279 23.64 38.14 -0.51
C ARG A 279 22.84 39.39 -0.13
N ILE A 280 21.51 39.35 -0.10
CA ILE A 280 20.67 40.42 0.44
C ILE A 280 21.03 40.80 1.88
N LEU A 281 21.62 39.87 2.65
CA LEU A 281 22.06 40.09 4.03
C LEU A 281 23.48 40.68 4.13
N GLN A 282 24.23 40.78 3.03
CA GLN A 282 25.63 41.19 3.09
C GLN A 282 25.77 42.62 3.63
N SER A 283 26.58 42.77 4.69
CA SER A 283 26.91 44.09 5.24
C SER A 283 28.00 44.83 4.45
N GLY A 284 28.86 44.07 3.77
CA GLY A 284 30.14 44.52 3.19
C GLY A 284 31.35 44.37 4.12
N GLN A 285 31.16 43.94 5.37
CA GLN A 285 32.25 43.77 6.36
C GLN A 285 32.89 42.38 6.33
N THR A 286 32.24 41.41 5.69
CA THR A 286 32.83 40.07 5.49
C THR A 286 33.86 40.13 4.37
N PRO A 287 35.12 39.70 4.59
CA PRO A 287 36.15 39.67 3.54
C PRO A 287 35.73 38.82 2.33
N SER A 288 36.11 39.23 1.12
CA SER A 288 35.81 38.47 -0.11
C SER A 288 36.41 37.06 -0.10
N ALA A 289 37.63 36.92 0.45
CA ALA A 289 38.32 35.64 0.63
C ALA A 289 37.49 34.61 1.43
N THR A 290 36.63 35.07 2.35
CA THR A 290 35.72 34.18 3.11
C THR A 290 34.68 33.56 2.19
N PHE A 291 34.10 34.33 1.27
CA PHE A 291 33.13 33.82 0.30
C PHE A 291 33.79 32.94 -0.77
N GLU A 292 35.02 33.25 -1.18
CA GLU A 292 35.80 32.42 -2.09
C GLU A 292 36.07 31.04 -1.49
N SER A 293 36.55 31.00 -0.24
CA SER A 293 36.75 29.76 0.53
C SER A 293 35.47 28.95 0.68
N MET A 294 34.35 29.63 0.96
CA MET A 294 33.02 29.00 1.03
C MET A 294 32.64 28.32 -0.27
N TRP A 295 32.69 29.03 -1.40
CA TRP A 295 32.33 28.45 -2.69
C TRP A 295 33.27 27.34 -3.14
N GLN A 296 34.56 27.45 -2.86
CA GLN A 296 35.53 26.41 -3.15
C GLN A 296 35.22 25.11 -2.39
N ALA A 297 34.89 25.21 -1.10
CA ALA A 297 34.51 24.05 -0.29
C ALA A 297 33.20 23.42 -0.80
N LEU A 298 32.17 24.22 -1.03
CA LEU A 298 30.85 23.74 -1.46
C LEU A 298 30.88 23.08 -2.84
N GLN A 299 31.63 23.65 -3.79
CA GLN A 299 31.82 23.06 -5.14
C GLN A 299 32.63 21.77 -5.10
N ALA A 300 33.51 21.60 -4.12
CA ALA A 300 34.22 20.35 -3.86
C ALA A 300 33.36 19.30 -3.12
N GLY A 301 32.09 19.61 -2.82
CA GLY A 301 31.21 18.71 -2.06
C GLY A 301 31.52 18.68 -0.55
N LEU A 302 32.30 19.63 -0.05
CA LEU A 302 32.71 19.71 1.36
C LEU A 302 31.81 20.66 2.16
N VAL A 303 31.80 20.47 3.48
CA VAL A 303 31.14 21.37 4.42
C VAL A 303 32.04 22.60 4.64
N TRP A 304 31.43 23.78 4.61
CA TRP A 304 32.09 25.03 4.99
C TRP A 304 31.56 25.52 6.35
N GLN A 305 32.45 26.06 7.17
CA GLN A 305 32.10 26.70 8.44
C GLN A 305 32.86 28.02 8.58
N GLY A 306 32.17 29.07 9.03
CA GLY A 306 32.81 30.34 9.31
C GLY A 306 31.85 31.44 9.77
N GLU A 307 32.43 32.58 10.11
CA GLU A 307 31.70 33.76 10.58
C GLU A 307 31.41 34.71 9.41
N LEU A 308 30.17 35.19 9.34
CA LEU A 308 29.72 36.19 8.38
C LEU A 308 29.17 37.41 9.13
N TYR A 309 29.58 38.59 8.69
CA TYR A 309 29.09 39.87 9.18
C TYR A 309 27.98 40.35 8.25
N ASN A 310 26.75 40.34 8.75
CA ASN A 310 25.55 40.60 7.98
C ASN A 310 24.76 41.79 8.53
N ARG A 311 23.77 42.22 7.75
CA ARG A 311 22.86 43.31 8.04
C ARG A 311 21.42 42.82 7.96
N LYS A 312 20.65 43.08 9.00
CA LYS A 312 19.21 42.81 9.09
C LYS A 312 18.43 43.79 8.22
N LYS A 313 17.13 43.51 8.00
CA LYS A 313 16.24 44.37 7.20
C LYS A 313 16.14 45.81 7.73
N ASP A 314 16.20 45.98 9.05
CA ASP A 314 16.18 47.28 9.73
C ASP A 314 17.52 48.04 9.67
N GLY A 315 18.56 47.43 9.08
CA GLY A 315 19.91 48.00 8.98
C GLY A 315 20.85 47.60 10.11
N ALA A 316 20.38 46.93 11.17
CA ALA A 316 21.22 46.49 12.28
C ALA A 316 22.26 45.45 11.82
N LEU A 317 23.51 45.63 12.25
CA LEU A 317 24.58 44.67 11.99
C LEU A 317 24.51 43.52 12.98
N PHE A 318 24.77 42.32 12.49
CA PHE A 318 24.86 41.12 13.32
C PHE A 318 25.94 40.18 12.79
N ILE A 319 26.48 39.38 13.68
CA ILE A 319 27.50 38.37 13.37
C ILE A 319 26.80 37.02 13.40
N GLU A 320 26.86 36.28 12.29
CA GLU A 320 26.39 34.91 12.23
C GLU A 320 27.56 33.93 12.16
N ASP A 321 27.47 32.86 12.94
CA ASP A 321 28.29 31.66 12.75
C ASP A 321 27.48 30.71 11.85
N ALA A 322 28.05 30.33 10.71
CA ALA A 322 27.36 29.61 9.67
C ALA A 322 28.07 28.30 9.33
N VAL A 323 27.29 27.22 9.24
CA VAL A 323 27.71 25.92 8.69
C VAL A 323 26.88 25.67 7.44
N ILE A 324 27.55 25.43 6.31
CA ILE A 324 26.89 25.23 5.01
C ILE A 324 27.37 23.91 4.41
N ALA A 325 26.44 23.05 4.04
CA ALA A 325 26.71 21.73 3.51
C ALA A 325 25.91 21.45 2.22
N PRO A 326 26.48 20.72 1.25
CA PRO A 326 25.74 20.22 0.10
C PRO A 326 24.79 19.09 0.52
N VAL A 327 23.57 19.11 -0.02
CA VAL A 327 22.58 18.03 0.11
C VAL A 327 22.70 17.13 -1.11
N LEU A 328 23.07 15.87 -0.88
CA LEU A 328 23.27 14.88 -1.93
C LEU A 328 21.97 14.11 -2.21
N ASN A 329 21.73 13.80 -3.49
CA ASN A 329 20.69 12.86 -3.88
C ASN A 329 21.15 11.40 -3.72
N GLU A 330 20.27 10.44 -4.04
CA GLU A 330 20.57 8.99 -4.01
C GLU A 330 21.75 8.58 -4.90
N GLN A 331 22.10 9.40 -5.90
CA GLN A 331 23.22 9.18 -6.82
C GLN A 331 24.52 9.84 -6.33
N GLY A 332 24.53 10.43 -5.14
CA GLY A 332 25.69 11.12 -4.56
C GLY A 332 25.98 12.50 -5.16
N GLN A 333 25.07 13.06 -5.97
CA GLN A 333 25.22 14.38 -6.59
C GLN A 333 24.60 15.47 -5.71
N ALA A 334 25.29 16.59 -5.55
CA ALA A 334 24.76 17.75 -4.84
C ALA A 334 23.59 18.38 -5.63
N THR A 335 22.45 18.57 -4.96
CA THR A 335 21.24 19.15 -5.54
C THR A 335 20.86 20.49 -4.92
N HIS A 336 21.22 20.69 -3.65
CA HIS A 336 20.90 21.88 -2.87
C HIS A 336 22.05 22.16 -1.90
N TYR A 337 22.06 23.36 -1.33
CA TYR A 337 22.86 23.66 -0.14
C TYR A 337 21.94 23.92 1.04
N VAL A 338 22.30 23.39 2.21
CA VAL A 338 21.65 23.71 3.48
C VAL A 338 22.62 24.51 4.34
N ALA A 339 22.15 25.63 4.86
CA ALA A 339 22.89 26.49 5.78
C ALA A 339 22.18 26.53 7.14
N LEU A 340 22.94 26.25 8.20
CA LEU A 340 22.56 26.50 9.58
C LEU A 340 23.30 27.73 10.07
N LYS A 341 22.57 28.73 10.55
CA LYS A 341 23.12 30.03 10.97
C LYS A 341 22.70 30.36 12.38
N GLN A 342 23.66 30.72 13.22
CA GLN A 342 23.45 31.18 14.58
C GLN A 342 23.86 32.64 14.72
N ASP A 343 22.97 33.50 15.20
CA ASP A 343 23.34 34.86 15.60
C ASP A 343 24.19 34.77 16.89
N VAL A 344 25.46 35.15 16.79
CA VAL A 344 26.43 35.09 17.89
C VAL A 344 26.81 36.48 18.39
N THR A 345 26.07 37.52 17.98
CA THR A 345 26.38 38.93 18.30
C THR A 345 26.45 39.17 19.82
N GLN A 346 25.43 38.74 20.56
CA GLN A 346 25.41 38.91 22.02
C GLN A 346 26.53 38.14 22.72
N ARG A 347 26.80 36.91 22.26
CA ARG A 347 27.86 36.06 22.80
C ARG A 347 29.23 36.71 22.61
N LYS A 348 29.52 37.23 21.40
CA LYS A 348 30.77 37.92 21.09
C LYS A 348 30.91 39.23 21.87
N HIS A 349 29.83 39.99 22.02
CA HIS A 349 29.87 41.23 22.81
C HIS A 349 30.14 40.95 24.30
N ALA A 350 29.49 39.94 24.89
CA ALA A 350 29.76 39.51 26.26
C ALA A 350 31.21 39.03 26.43
N GLN A 351 31.74 38.27 25.47
CA GLN A 351 33.13 37.83 25.47
C GLN A 351 34.11 39.00 25.39
N ALA A 352 33.84 40.00 24.54
CA ALA A 352 34.67 41.20 24.43
C ALA A 352 34.67 42.02 25.73
N LEU A 353 33.50 42.25 26.34
CA LEU A 353 33.38 42.95 27.62
C LEU A 353 34.13 42.23 28.75
N LEU A 354 34.02 40.89 28.80
CA LEU A 354 34.77 40.08 29.76
C LEU A 354 36.29 40.20 29.52
N ALA A 355 36.74 40.14 28.27
CA ALA A 355 38.14 40.26 27.91
C ALA A 355 38.72 41.63 28.30
N ASP A 356 37.99 42.72 28.02
CA ASP A 356 38.39 44.08 28.41
C ASP A 356 38.42 44.23 29.94
N SER A 357 37.40 43.74 30.64
CA SER A 357 37.37 43.76 32.11
C SER A 357 38.53 42.98 32.75
N LEU A 358 38.88 41.82 32.18
CA LEU A 358 40.05 41.05 32.62
C LEU A 358 41.35 41.82 32.38
N LYS A 359 41.50 42.45 31.21
CA LYS A 359 42.66 43.27 30.88
C LYS A 359 42.81 44.44 31.87
N ASP A 360 41.74 45.18 32.13
CA ASP A 360 41.75 46.30 33.08
C ASP A 360 42.10 45.84 34.51
N LYS A 361 41.53 44.72 34.96
CA LYS A 361 41.85 44.14 36.27
C LYS A 361 43.32 43.72 36.36
N THR A 362 43.88 43.13 35.31
CA THR A 362 45.30 42.75 35.29
C THR A 362 46.23 43.96 35.30
N ALA A 363 45.89 45.03 34.57
CA ALA A 363 46.65 46.28 34.58
C ALA A 363 46.62 46.96 35.96
N LEU A 364 45.45 47.02 36.59
CA LEU A 364 45.30 47.58 37.95
C LEU A 364 46.10 46.77 38.99
N LEU A 365 46.04 45.44 38.93
CA LEU A 365 46.82 44.58 39.83
C LEU A 365 48.32 44.81 39.68
N HIS A 366 48.81 44.97 38.45
CA HIS A 366 50.21 45.29 38.18
C HIS A 366 50.58 46.68 38.74
N GLU A 367 49.75 47.70 38.56
CA GLU A 367 50.01 49.04 39.12
C GLU A 367 50.02 49.06 40.65
N VAL A 368 49.02 48.44 41.29
CA VAL A 368 48.94 48.32 42.75
C VAL A 368 50.17 47.62 43.30
N HIS A 369 50.60 46.54 42.64
CA HIS A 369 51.81 45.82 43.02
C HIS A 369 53.05 46.72 43.02
N HIS A 370 53.28 47.48 41.94
CA HIS A 370 54.38 48.44 41.85
C HIS A 370 54.30 49.52 42.94
N ARG A 371 53.11 50.09 43.19
CA ARG A 371 52.93 51.13 44.22
C ARG A 371 53.19 50.60 45.63
N VAL A 372 52.66 49.42 45.97
CA VAL A 372 52.88 48.79 47.29
C VAL A 372 54.36 48.49 47.49
N LYS A 373 55.03 47.91 46.48
CA LYS A 373 56.47 47.64 46.51
C LYS A 373 57.29 48.92 46.74
N ASN A 374 57.01 49.97 45.97
CA ASN A 374 57.70 51.26 46.11
C ASN A 374 57.47 51.88 47.49
N ASN A 375 56.22 51.89 47.99
CA ASN A 375 55.91 52.44 49.30
C ASN A 375 56.62 51.68 50.43
N LEU A 376 56.64 50.34 50.38
CA LEU A 376 57.36 49.54 51.37
C LEU A 376 58.88 49.77 51.32
N GLN A 377 59.45 49.97 50.13
CA GLN A 377 60.86 50.34 49.98
C GLN A 377 61.17 51.72 50.57
N VAL A 378 60.29 52.70 50.37
CA VAL A 378 60.42 54.05 50.94
C VAL A 378 60.36 53.98 52.47
N ILE A 379 59.38 53.27 53.04
CA ILE A 379 59.23 53.10 54.49
C ILE A 379 60.48 52.43 55.07
N ALA A 380 60.95 51.34 54.47
CA ALA A 380 62.16 50.65 54.92
C ALA A 380 63.39 51.57 54.88
N SER A 381 63.49 52.45 53.88
CA SER A 381 64.59 53.41 53.74
C SER A 381 64.54 54.50 54.80
N LEU A 382 63.35 55.04 55.10
CA LEU A 382 63.14 56.03 56.16
C LEU A 382 63.46 55.45 57.54
N LEU A 383 63.03 54.23 57.83
CA LEU A 383 63.34 53.54 59.08
C LEU A 383 64.86 53.34 59.26
N ARG A 384 65.57 52.96 58.18
CA ARG A 384 67.04 52.86 58.20
C ARG A 384 67.71 54.21 58.42
N LEU A 385 67.16 55.30 57.86
CA LEU A 385 67.69 56.65 58.06
C LEU A 385 67.49 57.11 59.51
N GLU A 386 66.30 56.90 60.09
CA GLU A 386 66.02 57.24 61.49
C GLU A 386 66.85 56.40 62.47
N MET A 387 67.07 55.13 62.17
CA MET A 387 68.02 54.30 62.93
C MET A 387 69.43 54.91 62.97
N ARG A 388 69.90 55.48 61.84
CA ARG A 388 71.22 56.14 61.77
C ARG A 388 71.26 57.45 62.55
N ARG A 389 70.17 58.23 62.54
CA ARG A 389 70.06 59.49 63.32
C ARG A 389 70.02 59.23 64.82
N HIS A 390 69.47 58.09 65.23
CA HIS A 390 69.25 57.70 66.62
C HIS A 390 70.10 56.48 67.02
N ALA A 391 71.37 56.45 66.62
CA ALA A 391 72.24 55.27 66.75
C ALA A 391 72.58 54.85 68.20
N ASN A 392 72.25 55.66 69.22
CA ASN A 392 72.62 55.45 70.63
C ASN A 392 71.43 55.57 71.61
N THR A 393 70.20 55.34 71.15
CA THR A 393 68.99 55.40 71.99
C THR A 393 68.36 54.02 72.15
N SER A 394 67.54 53.83 73.20
CA SER A 394 66.76 52.60 73.43
C SER A 394 65.76 52.26 72.31
N VAL A 395 65.61 53.13 71.31
CA VAL A 395 64.64 53.06 70.21
C VAL A 395 65.22 52.33 68.98
N THR A 396 66.55 52.21 68.84
CA THR A 396 67.20 51.56 67.68
C THR A 396 66.76 50.10 67.46
N PRO A 397 66.61 49.24 68.49
CA PRO A 397 66.14 47.86 68.29
C PRO A 397 64.71 47.80 67.78
N VAL A 398 63.85 48.73 68.22
CA VAL A 398 62.44 48.81 67.80
C VAL A 398 62.34 49.21 66.34
N LEU A 399 63.13 50.19 65.89
CA LEU A 399 63.16 50.61 64.49
C LEU A 399 63.74 49.52 63.56
N ALA A 400 64.71 48.74 64.05
CA ALA A 400 65.26 47.60 63.32
C ALA A 400 64.22 46.48 63.13
N ASP A 401 63.45 46.15 64.18
CA ASP A 401 62.34 45.18 64.08
C ASP A 401 61.26 45.66 63.09
N MET A 402 60.84 46.93 63.20
CA MET A 402 59.88 47.52 62.25
C MET A 402 60.38 47.46 60.80
N GLY A 403 61.67 47.76 60.57
CA GLY A 403 62.29 47.66 59.24
C GLY A 403 62.29 46.23 58.70
N GLY A 404 62.61 45.25 59.54
CA GLY A 404 62.55 43.82 59.21
C GLY A 404 61.15 43.38 58.79
N ARG A 405 60.11 43.79 59.55
CA ARG A 405 58.71 43.48 59.24
C ARG A 405 58.25 44.09 57.91
N VAL A 406 58.62 45.34 57.63
CA VAL A 406 58.28 46.01 56.36
C VAL A 406 58.96 45.29 55.18
N GLN A 407 60.20 44.84 55.37
CA GLN A 407 60.95 44.12 54.33
C GLN A 407 60.37 42.71 54.09
N ALA A 408 59.95 42.01 55.15
CA ALA A 408 59.24 40.74 55.04
C ALA A 408 57.89 40.92 54.31
N MET A 409 57.13 41.98 54.62
CA MET A 409 55.88 42.30 53.95
C MET A 409 56.07 42.56 52.45
N ALA A 410 57.15 43.26 52.06
CA ALA A 410 57.47 43.52 50.65
C ALA A 410 57.76 42.23 49.88
N LEU A 411 58.48 41.30 50.52
CA LEU A 411 58.86 40.03 49.90
C LEU A 411 57.65 39.09 49.77
N LEU A 412 56.82 39.01 50.82
CA LEU A 412 55.53 38.31 50.78
C LEU A 412 54.63 38.85 49.66
N HIS A 413 54.51 40.16 49.54
CA HIS A 413 53.70 40.79 48.50
C HIS A 413 54.20 40.45 47.08
N GLU A 414 55.52 40.46 46.85
CA GLU A 414 56.12 40.03 45.58
C GLU A 414 55.87 38.55 45.28
N THR A 415 56.00 37.67 46.28
CA THR A 415 55.73 36.24 46.09
C THR A 415 54.27 35.95 45.77
N LEU A 416 53.34 36.63 46.44
CA LEU A 416 51.90 36.51 46.17
C LEU A 416 51.55 36.99 44.76
N TYR A 417 52.16 38.09 44.31
CA TYR A 417 51.97 38.60 42.95
C TYR A 417 52.48 37.61 41.89
N ARG A 418 53.69 37.06 42.07
CA ARG A 418 54.30 36.11 41.12
C ARG A 418 53.63 34.75 41.09
N ALA A 419 53.13 34.28 42.23
CA ALA A 419 52.50 32.96 42.33
C ALA A 419 51.18 32.87 41.54
N GLY A 420 50.52 34.01 41.25
CA GLY A 420 49.27 34.08 40.49
C GLY A 420 48.05 33.43 41.18
N GLN A 421 48.27 32.60 42.20
CA GLN A 421 47.27 31.92 43.01
C GLN A 421 47.69 31.96 44.48
N PHE A 422 46.77 32.41 45.34
CA PHE A 422 47.02 32.51 46.78
C PHE A 422 47.31 31.16 47.46
N GLY A 423 46.90 30.03 46.85
CA GLY A 423 47.02 28.70 47.43
C GLY A 423 48.40 28.05 47.34
N SER A 424 49.36 28.61 46.59
CA SER A 424 50.68 28.00 46.37
C SER A 424 51.83 28.68 47.11
N VAL A 425 51.54 29.64 47.99
CA VAL A 425 52.57 30.37 48.75
C VAL A 425 52.81 29.66 50.08
N ASP A 426 53.99 29.05 50.23
CA ASP A 426 54.44 28.49 51.50
C ASP A 426 54.86 29.61 52.47
N LEU A 427 53.90 30.08 53.26
CA LEU A 427 54.10 31.11 54.28
C LEU A 427 55.01 30.65 55.43
N ALA A 428 55.16 29.34 55.64
CA ALA A 428 55.95 28.80 56.76
C ALA A 428 57.46 28.98 56.53
N ALA A 429 57.91 29.11 55.29
CA ALA A 429 59.30 29.39 54.94
C ALA A 429 59.76 30.81 55.34
N TYR A 430 58.82 31.74 55.59
CA TYR A 430 59.10 33.16 55.86
C TYR A 430 58.92 33.60 57.31
N LEU A 431 58.43 32.70 58.18
CA LEU A 431 58.23 32.95 59.62
C LEU A 431 59.39 32.43 60.50
N ARG A 432 60.50 32.01 59.89
CA ARG A 432 61.75 31.65 60.58
C ARG A 432 62.77 32.76 60.40
#